data_AF-A0A7Y8M4Y9-F1
#
_entry.id   AF-A0A7Y8M4Y9-F1
#
_cell.length_a   1.000
_cell.length_b   1.000
_cell.length_c   1.000
_cell.angle_alpha   90.00
_cell.angle_beta   90.00
_cell.angle_gamma   90.00
#
_symmetry.space_group_name_H-M   'P 1'
#
loop_
_entity.id
_entity.type
_entity.pdbx_description
1 polymer ?
#
loop_
_entity_poly.entity_id
_entity_poly.type
_entity_poly.pdbx_seq_one_letter_code
_entity_poly.pdbx_strand_id
1 'polypeptide(L)'
;MKVEQMRLVKIMGLTCLIISYCSFNEYFFVWSSNIISKDKTETFNIKELIQEQKVGMDFTVWKGKDKLSGTGYIEICQGKYKGKHWQDGSSYVEEEAFGITEGIILKYYPDFDHFKPNEIPKITGLEIAEAWNNAASQLLKSDSNELLSILNLEGEYGQFMFEKIQANILPIANMLKELSTLFRDYYAANEWVSVLGI
;
A
#
# COMPACT_ATOMS: atom_id res chain seq x y z
N MET A 1 -18.75 -22.49 0.03
CA MET A 1 -18.00 -21.40 -0.61
C MET A 1 -16.54 -21.85 -0.68
N LYS A 2 -16.03 -22.19 -1.87
CA LYS A 2 -14.65 -22.66 -2.04
C LYS A 2 -13.87 -21.57 -2.78
N VAL A 3 -12.69 -21.25 -2.27
CA VAL A 3 -11.78 -20.23 -2.79
C VAL A 3 -11.16 -20.71 -4.10
N GLU A 4 -11.23 -19.86 -5.13
CA GLU A 4 -10.57 -20.05 -6.42
C GLU A 4 -9.07 -19.71 -6.30
N GLN A 5 -8.19 -20.53 -6.89
CA GLN A 5 -6.76 -20.20 -6.98
C GLN A 5 -6.35 -20.07 -8.44
N MET A 6 -5.91 -18.87 -8.82
CA MET A 6 -5.20 -18.63 -10.08
C MET A 6 -3.72 -18.95 -9.89
N ARG A 7 -3.10 -19.62 -10.88
CA ARG A 7 -1.64 -19.82 -10.92
C ARG A 7 -1.09 -19.41 -12.28
N LEU A 8 -0.05 -18.57 -12.25
CA LEU A 8 0.76 -18.27 -13.42
C LEU A 8 1.75 -19.41 -13.66
N VAL A 9 1.71 -20.01 -14.86
CA VAL A 9 2.68 -21.05 -15.27
C VAL A 9 3.47 -20.54 -16.47
N LYS A 10 4.80 -20.55 -16.35
CA LYS A 10 5.73 -20.21 -17.43
C LYS A 10 6.06 -21.46 -18.23
N ILE A 11 5.62 -21.54 -19.48
CA ILE A 11 6.00 -22.62 -20.40
C ILE A 11 6.67 -21.98 -21.63
N MET A 12 7.94 -22.32 -21.86
CA MET A 12 8.69 -22.06 -23.09
C MET A 12 8.59 -20.61 -23.64
N GLY A 13 8.83 -19.61 -22.78
CA GLY A 13 9.01 -18.21 -23.22
C GLY A 13 7.72 -17.46 -23.61
N LEU A 14 6.54 -18.08 -23.53
CA LEU A 14 5.25 -17.38 -23.58
C LEU A 14 4.59 -17.40 -22.18
N THR A 15 4.21 -16.22 -21.69
CA THR A 15 3.40 -16.11 -20.47
C THR A 15 1.96 -16.46 -20.83
N CYS A 16 1.47 -17.62 -20.37
CA CYS A 16 0.09 -18.04 -20.57
C CYS A 16 -0.61 -18.10 -19.20
N LEU A 17 -1.79 -17.47 -19.08
CA LEU A 17 -2.61 -17.54 -17.87
C LEU A 17 -3.42 -18.84 -17.92
N ILE A 18 -3.20 -19.75 -16.98
CA ILE A 18 -3.97 -20.99 -16.86
C ILE A 18 -4.87 -20.85 -15.63
N ILE A 19 -6.19 -20.76 -15.85
CA ILE A 19 -7.17 -20.84 -14.76
C ILE A 19 -7.48 -22.32 -14.54
N SER A 20 -7.11 -22.86 -13.38
CA SER A 20 -7.39 -24.25 -13.01
C SER A 20 -8.56 -24.30 -12.03
N TYR A 21 -9.65 -24.94 -12.44
CA TYR A 21 -10.79 -25.19 -11.55
C TYR A 21 -10.56 -26.46 -10.73
N CYS A 22 -10.54 -26.34 -9.40
CA CYS A 22 -10.51 -27.49 -8.49
C CYS A 22 -11.87 -28.18 -8.40
N SER A 23 -12.28 -28.84 -9.49
CA SER A 23 -13.08 -30.07 -9.56
C SER A 23 -13.45 -30.26 -11.03
N PHE A 24 -12.98 -31.34 -11.63
CA PHE A 24 -12.96 -31.66 -13.06
C PHE A 24 -11.72 -31.18 -13.84
N ASN A 25 -11.24 -32.11 -14.65
CA ASN A 25 -9.90 -32.23 -15.20
C ASN A 25 -9.80 -31.48 -16.55
N GLU A 26 -10.04 -30.16 -16.57
CA GLU A 26 -10.11 -29.39 -17.82
C GLU A 26 -9.25 -28.13 -17.77
N TYR A 27 -8.48 -27.90 -18.85
CA TYR A 27 -7.62 -26.73 -19.05
C TYR A 27 -8.24 -25.82 -20.12
N PHE A 28 -8.33 -24.51 -19.85
CA PHE A 28 -8.70 -23.51 -20.85
C PHE A 28 -7.44 -22.83 -21.40
N PHE A 29 -7.32 -22.78 -22.73
CA PHE A 29 -6.25 -22.05 -23.43
C PHE A 29 -6.79 -20.71 -23.94
N VAL A 30 -6.16 -19.61 -23.55
CA VAL A 30 -6.51 -18.25 -24.01
C VAL A 30 -5.57 -17.87 -25.17
N TRP A 31 -6.12 -17.69 -26.37
CA TRP A 31 -5.35 -17.33 -27.58
C TRP A 31 -5.77 -15.99 -28.21
N SER A 32 -6.60 -15.21 -27.54
CA SER A 32 -6.97 -13.85 -27.95
C SER A 32 -7.47 -13.06 -26.73
N SER A 33 -7.64 -11.74 -26.88
CA SER A 33 -7.97 -10.79 -25.80
C SER A 33 -9.34 -10.98 -25.13
N ASN A 34 -10.04 -12.09 -25.39
CA ASN A 34 -11.39 -12.36 -24.92
C ASN A 34 -11.48 -13.78 -24.33
N ILE A 35 -12.14 -13.91 -23.18
CA ILE A 35 -12.58 -15.21 -22.65
C ILE A 35 -14.03 -15.40 -23.09
N ILE A 36 -14.31 -16.52 -23.75
CA ILE A 36 -15.66 -16.87 -24.23
C ILE A 36 -16.21 -17.94 -23.30
N SER A 37 -17.36 -17.69 -22.68
CA SER A 37 -18.07 -18.68 -21.87
C SER A 37 -18.48 -19.91 -22.70
N LYS A 38 -18.68 -21.06 -22.05
CA LYS A 38 -18.97 -22.34 -22.71
C LYS A 38 -20.30 -22.33 -23.50
N ASP A 39 -21.26 -21.52 -23.08
CA ASP A 39 -22.55 -21.30 -23.75
C ASP A 39 -22.47 -20.24 -24.86
N LYS A 40 -21.31 -19.60 -25.06
CA LYS A 40 -21.07 -18.53 -26.05
C LYS A 40 -22.00 -17.32 -25.91
N THR A 41 -22.68 -17.17 -24.78
CA THR A 41 -23.58 -16.03 -24.53
C THR A 41 -22.88 -14.87 -23.85
N GLU A 42 -21.71 -15.08 -23.23
CA GLU A 42 -20.95 -14.03 -22.57
C GLU A 42 -19.50 -14.00 -23.06
N THR A 43 -19.10 -12.83 -23.55
CA THR A 43 -17.71 -12.51 -23.90
C THR A 43 -17.16 -11.56 -22.87
N PHE A 44 -16.17 -12.01 -22.10
CA PHE A 44 -15.46 -11.15 -21.15
C PHE A 44 -14.26 -10.53 -21.83
N ASN A 45 -14.25 -9.19 -21.90
CA ASN A 45 -13.11 -8.45 -22.40
C ASN A 45 -12.01 -8.47 -21.33
N ILE A 46 -10.87 -9.08 -21.65
CA ILE A 46 -9.74 -9.19 -20.72
C ILE A 46 -9.25 -7.79 -20.30
N LYS A 47 -9.41 -6.77 -21.15
CA LYS A 47 -9.08 -5.38 -20.77
C LYS A 47 -10.02 -4.82 -19.72
N GLU A 48 -11.31 -5.13 -19.76
CA GLU A 48 -12.25 -4.70 -18.70
C GLU A 48 -11.97 -5.42 -17.39
N LEU A 49 -11.66 -6.73 -17.41
CA LEU A 49 -11.25 -7.47 -16.21
C LEU A 49 -9.92 -6.97 -15.62
N ILE A 50 -8.96 -6.57 -16.47
CA ILE A 50 -7.69 -5.95 -16.02
C ILE A 50 -7.92 -4.51 -15.52
N GLN A 51 -8.90 -3.80 -16.10
CA GLN A 51 -9.23 -2.42 -15.74
C GLN A 51 -10.14 -2.35 -14.50
N GLU A 52 -10.88 -3.41 -14.19
CA GLU A 52 -11.60 -3.65 -12.93
C GLU A 52 -10.67 -4.21 -11.84
N GLN A 53 -9.60 -4.92 -12.19
CA GLN A 53 -8.47 -5.22 -11.29
C GLN A 53 -7.57 -4.02 -10.98
N LYS A 54 -7.94 -2.82 -11.44
CA LYS A 54 -7.34 -1.55 -11.04
C LYS A 54 -7.86 -1.08 -9.69
N VAL A 55 -8.13 -2.00 -8.76
CA VAL A 55 -8.22 -1.71 -7.32
C VAL A 55 -6.80 -1.62 -6.78
N GLY A 56 -6.02 -0.70 -7.35
CA GLY A 56 -4.68 -0.39 -6.89
C GLY A 56 -4.80 0.47 -5.65
N MET A 57 -4.08 0.11 -4.58
CA MET A 57 -3.90 1.02 -3.44
C MET A 57 -3.35 2.35 -3.92
N ASP A 58 -3.83 3.44 -3.33
CA ASP A 58 -3.38 4.79 -3.66
C ASP A 58 -2.29 5.23 -2.68
N PHE A 59 -1.06 5.29 -3.17
CA PHE A 59 0.11 5.68 -2.38
C PHE A 59 0.38 7.19 -2.40
N THR A 60 -0.57 8.00 -2.86
CA THR A 60 -0.41 9.45 -2.95
C THR A 60 -0.49 10.11 -1.57
N VAL A 61 0.45 11.01 -1.26
CA VAL A 61 0.34 11.88 -0.08
C VAL A 61 -0.42 13.15 -0.46
N TRP A 62 -1.71 13.18 -0.13
CA TRP A 62 -2.60 14.28 -0.44
C TRP A 62 -2.37 15.50 0.45
N LYS A 63 -2.57 16.68 -0.13
CA LYS A 63 -2.53 17.98 0.56
C LYS A 63 -3.93 18.57 0.54
N GLY A 64 -4.55 18.72 1.71
CA GLY A 64 -5.93 19.16 1.79
C GLY A 64 -6.94 18.04 1.47
N LYS A 65 -8.18 18.27 1.90
CA LYS A 65 -9.27 17.28 1.85
C LYS A 65 -10.12 17.32 0.59
N ASP A 66 -9.91 18.30 -0.27
CA ASP A 66 -10.69 18.56 -1.49
C ASP A 66 -10.58 17.45 -2.53
N LYS A 67 -9.54 16.62 -2.45
CA LYS A 67 -9.27 15.54 -3.40
C LYS A 67 -9.58 14.14 -2.87
N LEU A 68 -10.05 14.04 -1.63
CA LEU A 68 -10.28 12.76 -0.98
C LEU A 68 -11.64 12.19 -1.37
N SER A 69 -11.69 10.89 -1.62
CA SER A 69 -12.94 10.15 -1.86
C SER A 69 -13.22 9.21 -0.70
N GLY A 70 -14.17 9.57 0.17
CA GLY A 70 -14.53 8.77 1.34
C GLY A 70 -13.75 9.15 2.61
N THR A 71 -13.67 8.23 3.57
CA THR A 71 -13.10 8.48 4.91
C THR A 71 -11.91 7.59 5.27
N GLY A 72 -11.53 6.62 4.41
CA GLY A 72 -10.42 5.69 4.63
C GLY A 72 -9.04 6.32 4.43
N TYR A 73 -8.72 7.34 5.22
CA TYR A 73 -7.45 8.05 5.18
C TYR A 73 -6.86 8.26 6.57
N ILE A 74 -5.55 8.08 6.68
CA ILE A 74 -4.76 8.55 7.81
C ILE A 74 -4.48 10.04 7.63
N GLU A 75 -4.79 10.83 8.65
CA GLU A 75 -4.51 12.26 8.67
C GLU A 75 -3.20 12.55 9.42
N ILE A 76 -2.33 13.36 8.83
CA ILE A 76 -1.06 13.80 9.41
C ILE A 76 -1.10 15.30 9.60
N CYS A 77 -0.95 15.75 10.84
CA CYS A 77 -1.08 17.16 11.24
C CYS A 77 0.23 17.71 11.83
N GLN A 78 0.44 19.01 11.62
CA GLN A 78 1.47 19.77 12.35
C GLN A 78 1.07 19.96 13.81
N GLY A 79 2.00 19.70 14.73
CA GLY A 79 1.80 19.87 16.15
C GLY A 79 0.99 18.74 16.79
N LYS A 80 0.54 19.01 18.01
CA LYS A 80 -0.30 18.12 18.82
C LYS A 80 -1.72 18.00 18.29
N TYR A 81 -2.38 16.90 18.64
CA TYR A 81 -3.77 16.70 18.26
C TYR A 81 -4.67 17.71 18.98
N LYS A 82 -5.51 18.40 18.21
CA LYS A 82 -6.37 19.49 18.73
C LYS A 82 -7.79 19.04 19.07
N GLY A 83 -8.02 17.74 19.17
CA GLY A 83 -9.34 17.16 19.48
C GLY A 83 -10.32 17.15 18.30
N LYS A 84 -9.83 17.34 17.06
CA LYS A 84 -10.65 17.26 15.85
C LYS A 84 -9.86 16.72 14.66
N HIS A 85 -10.53 15.95 13.81
CA HIS A 85 -10.01 15.47 12.52
C HIS A 85 -10.33 16.46 11.40
N TRP A 86 -9.78 16.20 10.21
CA TRP A 86 -9.99 16.92 8.97
C TRP A 86 -9.56 18.38 9.03
N GLN A 87 -8.42 18.62 9.66
CA GLN A 87 -7.86 19.94 9.91
C GLN A 87 -7.30 20.55 8.62
N ASP A 88 -7.36 21.88 8.57
CA ASP A 88 -6.75 22.64 7.49
C ASP A 88 -5.22 22.56 7.59
N GLY A 89 -4.55 22.36 6.45
CA GLY A 89 -3.10 22.19 6.38
C GLY A 89 -2.61 20.77 6.67
N SER A 90 -3.51 19.83 7.01
CA SER A 90 -3.19 18.41 7.14
C SER A 90 -2.84 17.77 5.79
N SER A 91 -2.05 16.72 5.87
CA SER A 91 -1.81 15.77 4.80
C SER A 91 -2.56 14.47 5.04
N TYR A 92 -2.88 13.76 3.96
CA TYR A 92 -3.69 12.54 4.02
C TYR A 92 -3.07 11.44 3.17
N VAL A 93 -3.13 10.20 3.64
CA VAL A 93 -2.72 9.00 2.91
C VAL A 93 -3.82 7.96 3.07
N GLU A 94 -4.12 7.22 2.01
CA GLU A 94 -5.13 6.14 2.08
C GLU A 94 -4.72 5.13 3.16
N GLU A 95 -5.70 4.63 3.91
CA GLU A 95 -5.49 3.82 5.12
C GLU A 95 -4.64 2.58 4.86
N GLU A 96 -4.99 1.79 3.84
CA GLU A 96 -4.28 0.56 3.50
C GLU A 96 -2.84 0.85 3.02
N ALA A 97 -2.67 1.91 2.22
CA ALA A 97 -1.36 2.37 1.78
C ALA A 97 -0.48 2.84 2.94
N PHE A 98 -1.04 3.59 3.90
CA PHE A 98 -0.31 4.05 5.08
C PHE A 98 0.10 2.88 5.99
N GLY A 99 -0.75 1.86 6.11
CA GLY A 99 -0.49 0.64 6.89
C GLY A 99 0.83 -0.05 6.53
N ILE A 100 1.31 0.09 5.29
CA ILE A 100 2.60 -0.47 4.86
C ILE A 100 3.79 0.23 5.53
N THR A 101 3.60 1.46 6.02
CA THR A 101 4.66 2.26 6.63
C THR A 101 4.77 2.07 8.14
N GLU A 102 3.76 1.47 8.77
CA GLU A 102 3.62 1.39 10.23
C GLU A 102 4.67 0.52 10.89
N GLY A 103 5.15 -0.52 10.20
CA GLY A 103 6.28 -1.31 10.68
C GLY A 103 7.49 -0.43 10.99
N ILE A 104 7.79 0.55 10.13
CA ILE A 104 8.88 1.50 10.36
C ILE A 104 8.55 2.42 11.53
N ILE A 105 7.31 2.92 11.66
CA ILE A 105 6.91 3.77 12.79
C ILE A 105 7.07 3.02 14.12
N LEU A 106 6.52 1.82 14.23
CA LEU A 106 6.53 0.99 15.43
C LEU A 106 7.93 0.66 15.94
N LYS A 107 8.94 0.63 15.04
CA LYS A 107 10.34 0.44 15.42
C LYS A 107 10.88 1.58 16.29
N TYR A 108 10.44 2.82 16.06
CA TYR A 108 10.92 4.02 16.75
C TYR A 108 9.91 4.59 17.75
N TYR A 109 8.62 4.31 17.55
CA TYR A 109 7.51 4.72 18.39
C TYR A 109 6.62 3.51 18.70
N PRO A 110 7.00 2.64 19.65
CA PRO A 110 6.31 1.37 19.92
C PRO A 110 4.86 1.52 20.42
N ASP A 111 4.52 2.67 20.99
CA ASP A 111 3.18 3.00 21.47
C ASP A 111 2.24 3.46 20.33
N PHE A 112 2.70 3.42 19.07
CA PHE A 112 1.87 3.75 17.91
C PHE A 112 0.63 2.86 17.87
N ASP A 113 -0.53 3.48 17.76
CA ASP A 113 -1.82 2.80 17.66
C ASP A 113 -2.59 3.34 16.44
N HIS A 114 -2.82 2.47 15.46
CA HIS A 114 -3.55 2.80 14.24
C HIS A 114 -4.92 3.41 14.52
N PHE A 115 -5.59 3.02 15.60
CA PHE A 115 -6.97 3.44 15.89
C PHE A 115 -7.05 4.65 16.83
N LYS A 116 -5.94 5.36 17.04
CA LYS A 116 -5.86 6.51 17.95
C LYS A 116 -5.03 7.66 17.40
N PRO A 117 -5.21 8.88 17.95
CA PRO A 117 -4.26 9.96 17.75
C PRO A 117 -2.89 9.60 18.34
N ASN A 118 -1.85 9.69 17.51
CA ASN A 118 -0.46 9.49 17.92
C ASN A 118 0.29 10.82 17.88
N GLU A 119 0.78 11.31 19.02
CA GLU A 119 1.58 12.54 19.10
C GLU A 119 3.07 12.19 19.10
N ILE A 120 3.72 12.27 17.94
CA ILE A 120 5.10 11.87 17.76
C ILE A 120 6.02 13.08 18.05
N PRO A 121 6.94 12.98 19.03
CA PRO A 121 7.89 14.05 19.32
C PRO A 121 8.96 14.16 18.22
N LYS A 122 9.50 15.37 18.05
CA LYS A 122 10.46 15.70 16.99
C LYS A 122 11.64 14.76 16.83
N ILE A 123 12.30 14.39 17.93
CA ILE A 123 13.48 13.51 17.86
C ILE A 123 13.08 12.17 17.21
N THR A 124 12.06 11.51 17.74
CA THR A 124 11.53 10.25 17.21
C THR A 124 11.00 10.40 15.78
N GLY A 125 10.27 11.48 15.49
CA GLY A 125 9.72 11.72 14.16
C GLY A 125 10.79 11.94 13.10
N LEU A 126 11.91 12.60 13.42
CA LEU A 126 13.02 12.74 12.50
C LEU A 126 13.75 11.42 12.25
N GLU A 127 13.84 10.53 13.25
CA GLU A 127 14.36 9.16 13.07
C GLU A 127 13.46 8.34 12.15
N ILE A 128 12.14 8.41 12.33
CA ILE A 128 11.15 7.77 11.43
C ILE A 128 11.30 8.32 10.01
N ALA A 129 11.41 9.64 9.85
CA ALA A 129 11.58 10.27 8.55
C ALA A 129 12.87 9.79 7.87
N GLU A 130 13.99 9.69 8.58
CA GLU A 130 15.23 9.12 8.04
C GLU A 130 15.06 7.65 7.64
N ALA A 131 14.42 6.85 8.48
CA ALA A 131 14.14 5.44 8.21
C ALA A 131 13.29 5.25 6.95
N TRP A 132 12.23 6.05 6.75
CA TRP A 132 11.44 6.03 5.52
C TRP A 132 12.26 6.35 4.27
N ASN A 133 13.12 7.36 4.31
CA ASN A 133 13.98 7.71 3.18
C ASN A 133 15.00 6.60 2.85
N ASN A 134 15.54 5.96 3.88
CA ASN A 134 16.46 4.83 3.74
C ASN A 134 15.75 3.61 3.18
N ALA A 135 14.55 3.29 3.69
CA ALA A 135 13.72 2.20 3.18
C ALA A 135 13.36 2.42 1.70
N ALA A 136 12.93 3.62 1.32
CA ALA A 136 12.65 3.97 -0.08
C ALA A 136 13.83 3.70 -1.01
N SER A 137 15.06 3.97 -0.55
CA SER A 137 16.28 3.75 -1.33
C SER A 137 16.65 2.26 -1.43
N GLN A 138 16.35 1.47 -0.41
CA GLN A 138 16.61 0.04 -0.36
C GLN A 138 15.59 -0.73 -1.22
N LEU A 139 14.30 -0.42 -1.10
CA LEU A 139 13.23 -1.04 -1.89
C LEU A 139 13.49 -1.05 -3.40
N LEU A 140 14.07 0.03 -3.93
CA LEU A 140 14.39 0.16 -5.35
C LEU A 140 15.59 -0.66 -5.83
N LYS A 141 16.37 -1.23 -4.91
CA LYS A 141 17.62 -1.95 -5.18
C LYS A 141 17.57 -3.42 -4.73
N SER A 142 16.66 -3.73 -3.82
CA SER A 142 16.55 -5.04 -3.19
C SER A 142 15.82 -6.06 -4.05
N ASP A 143 16.06 -7.33 -3.73
CA ASP A 143 15.27 -8.42 -4.26
C ASP A 143 13.95 -8.56 -3.50
N SER A 144 13.08 -9.46 -3.98
CA SER A 144 11.75 -9.66 -3.40
C SER A 144 11.77 -10.21 -1.98
N ASN A 145 12.81 -10.92 -1.56
CA ASN A 145 12.84 -11.60 -0.26
C ASN A 145 13.16 -10.62 0.88
N GLU A 146 13.73 -9.45 0.58
CA GLU A 146 14.10 -8.44 1.57
C GLU A 146 12.98 -7.41 1.84
N LEU A 147 11.96 -7.33 0.99
CA LEU A 147 10.97 -6.24 1.00
C LEU A 147 10.26 -6.07 2.36
N LEU A 148 9.83 -7.17 2.99
CA LEU A 148 9.14 -7.11 4.27
C LEU A 148 10.05 -6.68 5.41
N SER A 149 11.32 -7.11 5.39
CA SER A 149 12.31 -6.72 6.40
C SER A 149 12.65 -5.22 6.29
N ILE A 150 12.77 -4.69 5.06
CA ILE A 150 13.00 -3.25 4.82
C ILE A 150 11.87 -2.39 5.40
N LEU A 151 10.63 -2.85 5.28
CA LEU A 151 9.44 -2.17 5.80
C LEU A 151 9.13 -2.49 7.27
N ASN A 152 9.90 -3.39 7.89
CA ASN A 152 9.64 -3.93 9.23
C ASN A 152 8.20 -4.49 9.37
N LEU A 153 7.71 -5.17 8.32
CA LEU A 153 6.39 -5.80 8.26
C LEU A 153 6.52 -7.32 8.35
N GLU A 154 6.98 -7.81 9.49
CA GLU A 154 7.07 -9.25 9.74
C GLU A 154 5.72 -9.81 10.22
N GLY A 155 5.43 -11.08 9.92
CA GLY A 155 4.20 -11.75 10.34
C GLY A 155 3.07 -11.77 9.30
N GLU A 156 1.86 -12.12 9.75
CA GLU A 156 0.72 -12.44 8.87
C GLU A 156 0.29 -11.25 8.00
N TYR A 157 0.26 -10.05 8.55
CA TYR A 157 -0.11 -8.84 7.80
C TYR A 157 0.89 -8.55 6.67
N GLY A 158 2.19 -8.61 6.95
CA GLY A 158 3.22 -8.41 5.93
C GLY A 158 3.14 -9.45 4.81
N GLN A 159 2.89 -10.72 5.16
CA GLN A 159 2.69 -11.79 4.17
C GLN A 159 1.43 -11.56 3.33
N PHE A 160 0.34 -11.12 3.95
CA PHE A 160 -0.89 -10.75 3.25
C PHE A 160 -0.67 -9.60 2.25
N MET A 161 0.16 -8.62 2.62
CA MET A 161 0.47 -7.46 1.77
C MET A 161 1.57 -7.70 0.75
N PHE A 162 2.29 -8.82 0.81
CA PHE A 162 3.52 -9.05 0.06
C PHE A 162 3.37 -8.86 -1.45
N GLU A 163 2.34 -9.47 -2.06
CA GLU A 163 2.11 -9.35 -3.50
C GLU A 163 1.79 -7.90 -3.91
N LYS A 164 1.02 -7.19 -3.07
CA LYS A 164 0.71 -5.78 -3.30
C LYS A 164 1.96 -4.91 -3.18
N ILE A 165 2.82 -5.17 -2.19
CA ILE A 165 4.10 -4.48 -2.00
C ILE A 165 4.99 -4.70 -3.22
N GLN A 166 5.15 -5.96 -3.63
CA GLN A 166 6.00 -6.33 -4.77
C GLN A 166 5.51 -5.68 -6.08
N ALA A 167 4.19 -5.60 -6.29
CA ALA A 167 3.62 -4.95 -7.47
C ALA A 167 3.76 -3.42 -7.46
N ASN A 168 4.00 -2.80 -6.29
CA ASN A 168 3.95 -1.34 -6.11
C ASN A 168 5.22 -0.74 -5.48
N ILE A 169 6.38 -1.38 -5.66
CA ILE A 169 7.66 -0.92 -5.09
C ILE A 169 7.95 0.56 -5.37
N LEU A 170 7.77 1.01 -6.63
CA LEU A 170 8.04 2.40 -7.01
C LEU A 170 7.06 3.40 -6.36
N PRO A 171 5.72 3.21 -6.45
CA PRO A 171 4.77 4.03 -5.70
C PRO A 171 5.05 4.09 -4.18
N ILE A 172 5.33 2.95 -3.55
CA ILE A 172 5.65 2.87 -2.12
C ILE A 172 6.93 3.68 -1.82
N ALA A 173 7.99 3.50 -2.60
CA ALA A 173 9.23 4.25 -2.40
C ALA A 173 9.04 5.76 -2.54
N ASN A 174 8.17 6.21 -3.44
CA ASN A 174 7.84 7.63 -3.57
C ASN A 174 7.04 8.15 -2.37
N MET A 175 6.01 7.41 -1.95
CA MET A 175 5.22 7.73 -0.76
C MET A 175 6.10 7.88 0.48
N LEU A 176 7.03 6.94 0.71
CA LEU A 176 7.97 6.98 1.82
C LEU A 176 8.86 8.23 1.78
N LYS A 177 9.34 8.65 0.59
CA LYS A 177 10.11 9.89 0.44
C LYS A 177 9.26 11.14 0.70
N GLU A 178 8.02 11.13 0.24
CA GLU A 178 7.08 12.24 0.47
C GLU A 178 6.73 12.36 1.96
N LEU A 179 6.42 11.26 2.64
CA LEU A 179 6.21 11.21 4.10
C LEU A 179 7.45 11.66 4.88
N SER A 180 8.62 11.22 4.45
CA SER A 180 9.90 11.64 5.01
C SER A 180 10.12 13.15 4.89
N THR A 181 9.82 13.72 3.72
CA THR A 181 9.91 15.18 3.49
C THR A 181 8.86 15.92 4.32
N LEU A 182 7.63 15.42 4.33
CA LEU A 182 6.50 15.95 5.10
C LEU A 182 6.84 16.10 6.59
N PHE A 183 7.37 15.04 7.21
CA PHE A 183 7.74 15.07 8.62
C PHE A 183 8.82 16.12 8.88
N ARG A 184 9.87 16.18 8.04
CA ARG A 184 10.92 17.20 8.18
C ARG A 184 10.36 18.62 8.07
N ASP A 185 9.48 18.87 7.11
CA ASP A 185 8.85 20.17 6.93
C ASP A 185 7.98 20.55 8.13
N TYR A 186 7.20 19.60 8.66
CA TYR A 186 6.36 19.83 9.83
C TYR A 186 7.20 20.11 11.08
N TYR A 187 8.31 19.40 11.27
CA TYR A 187 9.24 19.59 12.39
C TYR A 187 10.17 20.80 12.25
N ALA A 188 10.29 21.40 11.07
CA ALA A 188 11.01 22.67 10.91
C ALA A 188 10.36 23.80 11.72
N ALA A 189 9.04 23.74 11.92
CA ALA A 189 8.27 24.75 12.64
C ALA A 189 7.64 24.26 13.96
N ASN A 190 7.66 22.95 14.23
CA ASN A 190 6.96 22.36 15.38
C ASN A 190 7.82 21.32 16.10
N GLU A 191 7.49 21.05 17.36
CA GLU A 191 8.13 19.99 18.17
C GLU A 191 7.35 18.66 18.15
N TRP A 192 6.17 18.65 17.54
CA TRP A 192 5.26 17.52 17.48
C TRP A 192 4.65 17.40 16.08
N VAL A 193 4.33 16.17 15.69
CA VAL A 193 3.45 15.83 14.58
C VAL A 193 2.42 14.86 15.12
N SER A 194 1.16 15.02 14.71
CA SER A 194 0.11 14.06 15.05
C SER A 194 -0.25 13.22 13.84
N VAL A 195 -0.31 11.90 14.04
CA VAL A 195 -0.82 10.94 13.06
C VAL A 195 -2.13 10.39 13.60
N LEU A 196 -3.22 10.62 12.88
CA LEU A 196 -4.57 10.30 13.28
C LEU A 196 -5.07 9.19 12.37
N GLY A 197 -5.18 7.98 12.89
CA GLY A 197 -5.95 6.96 12.22
C GLY A 197 -7.43 6.98 12.61
N ILE A 198 -8.15 5.96 12.16
CA ILE A 198 -9.62 5.89 12.13
C ILE A 198 -10.16 5.15 13.35
#